data_AF-A0A662EK36-F1
#
_entry.id   AF-A0A662EK36-F1
#
_cell.length_a   1.000
_cell.length_b   1.000
_cell.length_c   1.000
_cell.angle_alpha   90.00
_cell.angle_beta   90.00
_cell.angle_gamma   90.00
#
_symmetry.space_group_name_H-M   'P 1'
#
loop_
_entity.id
_entity.type
_entity.pdbx_description
1 polymer ?
#
loop_
_entity_poly.entity_id
_entity_poly.type
_entity_poly.pdbx_seq_one_letter_code
_entity_poly.pdbx_strand_id
1 'polypeptide(L)' 'MSIFIREKRRTNKDGSTVTYLRPVENRRVGDKVRRRVLCTLGRPDDSTLPRRLKALAELILSRAGRYREVEVTCG' A
#
# COMPACT_ATOMS: atom_id res chain seq x y z
N MET A 1 -6.98 9.93 9.32
CA MET A 1 -6.10 9.67 8.16
C MET A 1 -6.16 8.18 7.88
N SER A 2 -6.56 7.74 6.68
CA SER A 2 -6.63 6.30 6.38
C SER A 2 -5.54 5.92 5.37
N ILE A 3 -4.88 4.79 5.65
CA ILE A 3 -3.88 4.17 4.78
C ILE A 3 -4.36 2.77 4.44
N PHE A 4 -4.25 2.38 3.18
CA PHE A 4 -4.60 1.04 2.69
C PHE A 4 -3.65 0.61 1.57
N ILE A 5 -3.53 -0.69 1.35
CA ILE A 5 -2.78 -1.23 0.22
C ILE A 5 -3.71 -1.32 -1.00
N ARG A 6 -3.23 -0.88 -2.16
CA ARG A 6 -3.88 -1.16 -3.45
C ARG A 6 -2.98 -1.98 -4.34
N GLU A 7 -3.60 -2.75 -5.22
CA GLU A 7 -2.92 -3.39 -6.33
C GLU A 7 -2.85 -2.47 -7.54
N LYS A 8 -1.73 -2.55 -8.26
CA LYS A 8 -1.57 -1.95 -9.59
C LYS A 8 -1.03 -3.00 -10.54
N ARG A 9 -1.88 -3.43 -11.47
CA ARG A 9 -1.51 -4.29 -12.58
C ARG A 9 -0.79 -3.47 -13.66
N ARG A 10 0.29 -4.04 -14.20
CA ARG A 10 1.06 -3.55 -15.35
C ARG A 10 1.24 -4.70 -16.33
N THR A 11 0.88 -4.47 -17.58
CA THR A 11 1.17 -5.39 -18.68
C THR A 11 2.56 -5.08 -19.23
N ASN A 12 3.38 -6.11 -19.38
CA ASN A 12 4.70 -6.06 -20.00
C ASN A 12 4.58 -6.10 -21.53
N LYS A 13 5.68 -5.84 -22.23
CA LYS A 13 5.70 -5.85 -23.70
C LYS A 13 5.41 -7.24 -24.30
N ASP A 14 5.73 -8.30 -23.56
CA ASP A 14 5.50 -9.69 -23.93
C ASP A 14 4.06 -10.17 -23.62
N GLY A 15 3.18 -9.28 -23.14
CA GLY A 15 1.80 -9.61 -22.76
C GLY A 15 1.63 -10.18 -21.35
N SER A 16 2.73 -10.51 -20.65
CA SER A 16 2.67 -10.94 -19.25
C SER A 16 2.18 -9.80 -18.34
N THR A 17 1.51 -10.12 -17.24
CA THR A 17 1.00 -9.13 -16.27
C THR A 17 1.75 -9.24 -14.96
N VAL A 18 2.15 -8.09 -14.42
CA VAL A 18 2.77 -7.97 -13.09
C VAL A 18 1.88 -7.13 -12.17
N THR A 19 1.62 -7.64 -10.97
CA THR A 19 0.89 -6.91 -9.92
C THR A 19 1.89 -6.28 -8.95
N TYR A 20 1.70 -5.00 -8.67
CA TYR A 20 2.44 -4.26 -7.66
C TYR A 20 1.54 -3.83 -6.51
N LEU A 21 2.05 -3.96 -5.28
CA LEU A 21 1.42 -3.43 -4.08
C LEU A 21 1.87 -1.99 -3.84
N ARG A 22 0.90 -1.09 -3.59
CA ARG A 22 1.14 0.33 -3.32
C ARG A 22 0.32 0.79 -2.12
N PRO A 23 0.98 1.22 -1.02
CA PRO A 23 0.30 1.92 0.06
C PRO A 23 -0.21 3.28 -0.42
N VAL A 24 -1.45 3.58 -0.07
CA VAL A 24 -2.12 4.83 -0.41
C VAL A 24 -2.69 5.45 0.85
N GLU A 25 -2.44 6.74 0.98
CA GLU A 25 -2.99 7.59 2.03
C GLU A 25 -4.13 8.45 1.47
N ASN A 26 -5.26 8.48 2.17
CA ASN A 26 -6.32 9.45 1.90
C ASN A 26 -6.13 10.70 2.76
N ARG A 27 -6.03 11.86 2.11
CA ARG A 27 -5.92 13.17 2.75
C ARG A 27 -7.02 14.10 2.26
N ARG A 28 -7.71 14.80 3.18
CA ARG A 28 -8.60 15.91 2.81
C ARG A 28 -7.76 17.11 2.40
N VAL A 29 -8.08 17.68 1.24
CA VAL A 29 -7.47 18.87 0.67
C VAL A 29 -8.61 19.78 0.24
N GLY A 30 -8.94 20.76 1.09
CA GLY A 30 -10.19 21.52 1.01
C GLY A 30 -11.40 20.58 1.08
N ASP A 31 -12.33 20.74 0.16
CA ASP A 31 -13.57 19.96 0.09
C ASP A 31 -13.43 18.60 -0.61
N LYS A 32 -12.20 18.20 -0.97
CA LYS A 32 -11.94 16.97 -1.73
C LYS A 32 -11.07 16.00 -0.93
N VAL A 33 -11.38 14.71 -1.02
CA VAL A 33 -10.46 13.64 -0.58
C VAL A 33 -9.51 13.31 -1.73
N ARG A 34 -8.21 13.45 -1.49
CA ARG A 34 -7.16 13.10 -2.44
C ARG A 34 -6.40 11.86 -1.96
N ARG A 35 -6.00 11.04 -2.92
CA ARG A 35 -5.20 9.83 -2.71
C ARG A 35 -3.73 10.14 -2.99
N ARG A 36 -2.85 9.88 -2.03
CA ARG A 36 -1.40 9.97 -2.21
C ARG A 36 -0.80 8.57 -2.18
N VAL A 37 -0.10 8.18 -3.23
CA VAL A 37 0.73 6.96 -3.21
C VAL A 37 1.97 7.25 -2.38
N LEU A 38 2.23 6.44 -1.36
CA LEU A 38 3.39 6.62 -0.49
C LEU A 38 4.66 6.07 -1.14
N CYS A 39 4.58 4.84 -1.65
CA CYS A 39 5.68 4.17 -2.36
C CYS A 39 5.14 2.99 -3.19
N THR A 40 6.04 2.29 -3.91
CA THR A 40 5.75 0.96 -4.46
C THR A 40 6.44 -0.08 -3.58
N LEU A 41 5.66 -0.94 -2.91
CA LEU A 41 6.19 -1.95 -1.98
C LEU A 41 6.88 -3.11 -2.70
N GLY A 42 6.52 -3.37 -3.95
CA GLY A 42 7.01 -4.49 -4.73
C GLY A 42 5.86 -5.37 -5.21
N ARG A 43 6.20 -6.60 -5.62
CA ARG A 43 5.24 -7.59 -6.07
C ARG A 43 4.80 -8.49 -4.89
N PRO A 44 3.59 -9.08 -4.93
CA PRO A 44 3.11 -9.97 -3.88
C PRO A 44 3.95 -11.26 -3.73
N ASP A 45 4.59 -11.71 -4.81
CA ASP A 45 5.43 -12.91 -4.88
C ASP A 45 6.90 -12.68 -4.50
N ASP A 46 7.27 -11.44 -4.15
CA ASP A 46 8.64 -11.10 -3.78
C ASP A 46 8.93 -11.51 -2.33
N SER A 47 9.91 -12.39 -2.11
CA SER A 47 10.29 -12.90 -0.79
C SER A 47 10.75 -11.82 0.19
N THR A 48 11.17 -10.65 -0.30
CA THR A 48 11.58 -9.51 0.54
C THR A 48 10.41 -8.59 0.92
N LEU A 49 9.21 -8.84 0.40
CA LEU A 49 8.01 -8.06 0.70
C LEU A 49 7.71 -7.96 2.21
N PRO A 50 7.72 -9.05 3.00
CA PRO A 50 7.41 -8.97 4.43
C PRO A 50 8.32 -8.00 5.19
N ARG A 51 9.62 -7.98 4.86
CA ARG A 51 10.59 -7.06 5.46
C ARG A 51 10.27 -5.60 5.13
N ARG A 52 9.93 -5.29 3.88
CA ARG A 52 9.56 -3.93 3.44
C ARG A 52 8.24 -3.47 4.05
N LEU A 53 7.27 -4.37 4.14
CA LEU A 53 5.98 -4.09 4.78
C LEU A 53 6.17 -3.76 6.26
N LYS A 54 6.99 -4.54 6.98
CA LYS A 54 7.32 -4.28 8.38
C LYS A 54 7.96 -2.91 8.58
N ALA A 55 8.98 -2.58 7.79
CA ALA A 55 9.65 -1.27 7.87
C ALA A 55 8.68 -0.10 7.59
N LEU A 56 7.76 -0.27 6.64
CA LEU A 56 6.72 0.74 6.38
C LEU A 56 5.74 0.85 7.56
N ALA A 57 5.29 -0.27 8.11
CA ALA A 57 4.40 -0.28 9.27
C ALA A 57 5.05 0.43 10.45
N GLU A 58 6.31 0.13 10.76
CA GLU A 58 7.08 0.80 11.82
C GLU A 58 7.16 2.32 11.58
N LEU A 59 7.47 2.76 10.35
CA LEU A 59 7.53 4.18 10.00
C LEU A 59 6.16 4.89 10.13
N ILE A 60 5.06 4.21 9.76
CA ILE A 60 3.71 4.77 9.87
C ILE A 60 3.30 4.84 11.34
N LEU A 61 3.49 3.77 12.10
CA LEU A 61 3.14 3.66 13.50
C LEU A 61 3.96 4.60 14.39
N SER A 62 5.23 4.82 14.05
CA SER A 62 6.08 5.80 14.76
C SER A 62 5.63 7.24 14.53
N ARG A 63 4.83 7.49 13.48
CA ARG A 63 4.33 8.83 13.11
C ARG A 63 2.89 9.09 13.50
N ALA A 64 2.08 8.06 13.69
CA ALA A 64 0.64 8.20 13.83
C ALA A 64 0.11 7.33 14.97
N GLY A 65 -0.44 8.02 15.97
CA GLY A 65 -1.14 7.39 17.09
C GLY A 65 -2.32 6.54 16.61
N ARG A 66 -2.33 5.29 17.06
CA ARG A 66 -3.44 4.33 17.09
C ARG A 66 -4.06 4.02 15.71
N TYR A 67 -3.51 3.01 15.03
CA TYR A 67 -4.26 2.24 14.05
C TYR A 67 -4.79 0.95 14.68
N ARG A 68 -5.96 0.51 14.20
CA ARG A 68 -6.59 -0.76 14.55
C ARG A 68 -6.28 -1.76 13.44
N GLU A 69 -5.90 -2.97 13.82
CA GLU A 69 -5.77 -4.10 12.90
C GLU A 69 -7.11 -4.30 12.18
N VAL A 70 -7.07 -4.50 10.86
CA VAL A 70 -8.25 -4.82 10.06
C VAL A 70 -7.99 -6.19 9.48
N GLU A 71 -8.78 -7.17 9.88
CA GLU A 71 -8.75 -8.50 9.26
C GLU A 71 -9.12 -8.36 7.78
N VAL A 72 -8.22 -8.82 6.92
CA VAL A 72 -8.45 -8.91 5.49
C VAL A 72 -9.03 -10.28 5.21
N THR A 73 -10.35 -10.35 5.05
CA THR A 73 -11.00 -11.51 4.44
C THR A 73 -10.82 -11.42 2.92
N CYS A 74 -9.93 -12.23 2.38
CA CYS A 74 -9.86 -12.50 0.95
C CYS A 74 -11.04 -13.39 0.58
N GLY A 75 -11.98 -12.86 -0.21
CA GLY A 75 -13.02 -13.62 -0.92
C GLY A 75 -12.65 -13.84 -2.37
#